data_AF-A0A2R4LZV7-F1
#
_entry.id   AF-A0A2R4LZV7-F1
#
_cell.length_a   1.000
_cell.length_b   1.000
_cell.length_c   1.000
_cell.angle_alpha   90.00
_cell.angle_beta   90.00
_cell.angle_gamma   90.00
#
_symmetry.space_group_name_H-M   'P 1'
#
loop_
_entity.id
_entity.type
_entity.pdbx_description
1 polymer ?
#
loop_
_entity_poly.entity_id
_entity_poly.type
_entity_poly.pdbx_seq_one_letter_code
_entity_poly.pdbx_strand_id
1 'polypeptide(L)'
;MLRHRPFRSFYVALPLAAALLGLSGCANRPDLSGRVAPVDATQAWPSLLSSATLSATPPATEAGAEAATALAQRAAALAARGRALSRTPVLTQAERARLLAALARTDAPS
;
A
#
# COMPACT_ATOMS: atom_id res chain seq x y z
N MET A 1 6.31 -18.30 47.08
CA MET A 1 5.04 -17.54 47.10
C MET A 1 5.11 -16.39 46.10
N LEU A 2 4.14 -16.36 45.18
CA LEU A 2 4.09 -15.53 43.99
C LEU A 2 3.99 -14.03 44.32
N ARG A 3 4.89 -13.22 43.76
CA ARG A 3 4.71 -11.76 43.66
C ARG A 3 4.21 -11.42 42.26
N HIS A 4 2.89 -11.36 42.09
CA HIS A 4 2.29 -10.76 40.91
C HIS A 4 2.66 -9.27 40.84
N ARG A 5 3.27 -8.84 39.73
CA ARG A 5 3.50 -7.43 39.39
C ARG A 5 2.48 -7.02 38.32
N PRO A 6 1.25 -6.61 38.66
CA PRO A 6 0.22 -6.30 37.67
C PRO A 6 0.36 -4.92 37.01
N PHE A 7 1.16 -4.01 37.56
CA PHE A 7 1.11 -2.59 37.18
C PHE A 7 1.76 -2.21 35.84
N ARG A 8 2.66 -3.03 35.28
CA ARG A 8 3.36 -2.69 34.02
C ARG A 8 2.60 -3.09 32.75
N SER A 9 1.65 -4.01 32.84
CA SER A 9 0.93 -4.54 31.67
C SER A 9 -0.15 -3.59 31.14
N PHE A 10 -0.77 -2.81 32.02
CA PHE A 10 -1.86 -1.89 31.63
C PHE A 10 -1.41 -0.72 30.76
N TYR A 11 -0.18 -0.22 30.94
CA TYR A 11 0.31 0.94 30.20
C TYR A 11 0.68 0.64 28.72
N VAL A 12 0.91 -0.62 28.37
CA VAL A 12 1.24 -1.04 26.99
C VAL A 12 -0.03 -1.45 26.23
N ALA A 13 -1.04 -1.99 26.92
CA ALA A 13 -2.29 -2.43 26.30
C ALA A 13 -3.14 -1.26 25.79
N LEU A 14 -3.16 -0.12 26.50
CA LEU A 14 -3.95 1.05 26.13
C LEU A 14 -3.53 1.69 24.78
N PRO A 15 -2.24 1.99 24.52
CA PRO A 15 -1.83 2.56 23.24
C PRO A 15 -1.96 1.56 22.08
N LEU A 16 -1.76 0.25 22.33
CA LEU A 16 -1.93 -0.79 21.32
C LEU A 16 -3.40 -0.90 20.88
N ALA A 17 -4.35 -0.89 21.82
CA ALA A 17 -5.77 -0.91 21.52
C ALA A 17 -6.20 0.34 20.74
N ALA A 18 -5.69 1.52 21.12
CA ALA A 18 -5.96 2.76 20.40
C ALA A 18 -5.41 2.75 18.96
N ALA A 19 -4.22 2.17 18.74
CA ALA A 19 -3.65 2.02 17.40
C ALA A 19 -4.48 1.07 16.52
N LEU A 20 -4.92 -0.07 17.07
CA LEU A 20 -5.73 -1.05 16.33
C LEU A 20 -7.12 -0.50 15.97
N LEU A 21 -7.76 0.25 16.87
CA LEU A 21 -9.03 0.93 16.61
C LEU A 21 -8.87 2.05 15.57
N GLY A 22 -7.76 2.81 15.61
CA GLY A 22 -7.43 3.83 14.61
C GLY A 22 -7.20 3.25 13.22
N LEU A 23 -6.53 2.09 13.10
CA LEU A 23 -6.35 1.41 11.81
C LEU A 23 -7.67 0.89 11.23
N SER A 24 -8.61 0.45 12.07
CA SER A 24 -9.95 0.03 11.61
C SER A 24 -10.78 1.22 11.12
N GLY A 25 -10.67 2.38 11.79
CA GLY A 25 -11.36 3.62 11.38
C GLY A 25 -10.80 4.26 10.10
N CYS A 26 -9.53 4.05 9.77
CA CYS A 26 -8.92 4.52 8.52
C CYS A 26 -9.23 3.61 7.31
N ALA A 27 -9.79 2.42 7.54
CA ALA A 27 -10.31 1.57 6.48
C ALA A 27 -11.72 2.05 6.11
N ASN A 28 -11.82 3.08 5.27
CA ASN A 28 -13.08 3.44 4.63
C ASN A 28 -13.47 2.32 3.65
N ARG A 29 -13.98 1.21 4.18
CA ARG A 29 -14.45 0.08 3.38
C ARG A 29 -15.71 0.58 2.68
N PRO A 30 -15.73 0.64 1.33
CA PRO A 30 -16.93 1.07 0.63
C PRO A 30 -18.05 0.11 1.00
N ASP A 31 -19.08 0.64 1.64
CA ASP A 31 -20.29 -0.12 1.93
C ASP A 31 -20.99 -0.42 0.60
N LEU A 32 -20.91 -1.69 0.20
CA LEU A 32 -21.56 -2.21 -1.00
C LEU A 32 -22.97 -2.73 -0.70
N SER A 33 -23.42 -2.67 0.56
CA SER A 33 -24.78 -3.06 0.91
C SER A 33 -25.77 -2.12 0.21
N GLY A 34 -26.63 -2.68 -0.63
CA GLY A 34 -27.64 -1.94 -1.39
C GLY A 34 -27.17 -1.18 -2.64
N ARG A 35 -25.88 -1.19 -2.98
CA ARG A 35 -25.36 -0.54 -4.22
C ARG A 35 -25.13 -1.49 -5.38
N VAL A 36 -25.47 -2.76 -5.24
CA VAL A 36 -25.43 -3.73 -6.34
C VAL A 36 -26.81 -3.74 -7.00
N ALA A 37 -26.92 -3.11 -8.16
CA ALA A 37 -28.10 -3.27 -9.01
C ALA A 37 -28.26 -4.77 -9.32
N PRO A 38 -29.49 -5.32 -9.29
CA PRO A 38 -29.71 -6.72 -9.66
C PRO A 38 -29.20 -6.93 -11.09
N VAL A 39 -28.28 -7.87 -11.26
CA VAL A 39 -27.76 -8.24 -12.57
C VAL A 39 -28.82 -9.07 -13.27
N ASP A 40 -29.34 -8.56 -14.38
CA ASP A 40 -30.25 -9.31 -15.23
C ASP A 40 -29.47 -10.41 -15.98
N ALA A 41 -29.60 -11.64 -15.49
CA ALA A 41 -28.92 -12.80 -16.05
C ALA A 41 -29.46 -13.23 -17.43
N THR A 42 -30.58 -12.64 -17.89
CA THR A 42 -31.17 -12.92 -19.21
C THR A 42 -30.62 -12.01 -20.29
N GLN A 43 -29.93 -10.94 -19.90
CA GLN A 43 -29.32 -10.01 -20.83
C GLN A 43 -28.01 -10.59 -21.39
N ALA A 44 -27.79 -10.41 -22.70
CA ALA A 44 -26.54 -10.83 -23.32
C ALA A 44 -25.37 -10.12 -22.64
N TRP A 45 -24.35 -10.89 -22.26
CA TRP A 45 -23.12 -10.33 -21.72
C TRP A 45 -22.49 -9.36 -22.73
N PRO A 46 -21.94 -8.22 -22.28
CA PRO A 46 -21.24 -7.32 -23.17
C PRO A 46 -20.11 -8.09 -23.86
N SER A 47 -20.05 -8.01 -25.18
CA SER A 47 -18.96 -8.58 -25.96
C SER A 47 -17.66 -7.90 -25.56
N LEU A 48 -16.68 -8.67 -25.10
CA LEU A 48 -15.33 -8.15 -24.84
C LEU A 48 -14.76 -7.55 -26.13
N LEU A 49 -14.12 -6.39 -26.01
CA LEU A 49 -13.35 -5.81 -27.12
C LEU A 49 -12.28 -6.80 -27.55
N SER A 50 -12.10 -6.96 -28.86
CA SER A 50 -11.05 -7.84 -29.38
C SER A 50 -9.68 -7.29 -29.00
N SER A 51 -8.71 -8.18 -28.75
CA SER A 51 -7.33 -7.78 -28.45
C SER A 51 -6.73 -6.89 -29.54
N ALA A 52 -7.14 -7.09 -30.81
CA ALA A 52 -6.74 -6.25 -31.93
C ALA A 52 -7.24 -4.80 -31.78
N THR A 53 -8.46 -4.62 -31.27
CA THR A 53 -9.05 -3.31 -30.99
C THR A 53 -8.35 -2.61 -29.81
N LEU A 54 -7.91 -3.38 -28.80
CA LEU A 54 -7.17 -2.85 -27.66
C LEU A 54 -5.72 -2.48 -28.00
N SER A 55 -5.10 -3.22 -28.94
CA SER A 55 -3.73 -2.97 -29.40
C SER A 55 -3.62 -1.83 -30.42
N ALA A 56 -4.75 -1.33 -30.94
CA ALA A 56 -4.75 -0.17 -31.79
C ALA A 56 -4.35 1.04 -30.94
N THR A 57 -3.06 1.36 -30.91
CA THR A 57 -2.54 2.58 -30.29
C THR A 57 -3.27 3.76 -30.92
N PRO A 58 -4.15 4.47 -30.18
CA PRO A 58 -4.79 5.65 -30.72
C PRO A 58 -3.69 6.67 -31.07
N PRO A 59 -3.86 7.50 -32.11
CA PRO A 59 -2.93 8.56 -32.39
C PRO A 59 -2.75 9.39 -31.11
N ALA A 60 -1.50 9.68 -30.75
CA ALA A 60 -1.19 10.41 -29.54
C ALA A 60 -1.95 11.74 -29.56
N THR A 61 -3.01 11.83 -28.77
CA THR A 61 -3.68 13.10 -28.50
C THR A 61 -2.72 13.96 -27.68
N GLU A 62 -2.89 15.29 -27.69
CA GLU A 62 -2.03 16.19 -26.90
C GLU A 62 -1.97 15.79 -25.41
N ALA A 63 -3.08 15.29 -24.86
CA ALA A 63 -3.15 14.72 -23.51
C ALA A 63 -2.23 13.48 -23.31
N GLY A 64 -2.04 12.66 -24.35
CA GLY A 64 -1.12 11.51 -24.33
C GLY A 64 0.35 11.94 -24.34
N ALA A 65 0.68 13.04 -25.04
CA ALA A 65 2.02 13.60 -25.04
C ALA A 65 2.38 14.25 -23.69
N GLU A 66 1.43 14.95 -23.06
CA GLU A 66 1.60 15.48 -21.70
C GLU A 66 1.75 14.36 -20.66
N ALA A 67 0.96 13.29 -20.76
CA ALA A 67 1.09 12.13 -19.86
C ALA A 67 2.44 11.43 -20.02
N ALA A 68 2.93 11.28 -21.25
CA ALA A 68 4.23 10.68 -21.53
C ALA A 68 5.39 11.52 -20.97
N THR A 69 5.34 12.85 -21.13
CA THR A 69 6.36 13.77 -20.58
C THR A 69 6.33 13.79 -19.05
N ALA A 70 5.15 13.81 -18.43
CA ALA A 70 5.01 13.71 -16.98
C ALA A 70 5.58 12.39 -16.41
N LEU A 71 5.36 11.26 -17.11
CA LEU A 71 5.95 9.97 -16.75
C LEU A 71 7.47 9.97 -16.86
N ALA A 72 8.02 10.52 -17.94
CA ALA A 72 9.47 10.63 -18.13
C ALA A 72 10.11 11.48 -17.01
N GLN A 73 9.49 12.59 -16.64
CA GLN A 73 9.94 13.44 -15.53
C GLN A 73 9.89 12.71 -14.19
N ARG A 74 8.81 11.96 -13.92
CA ARG A 74 8.70 11.14 -12.70
C ARG A 74 9.78 10.06 -12.64
N ALA A 75 10.04 9.38 -13.76
CA ALA A 75 11.10 8.38 -13.85
C ALA A 75 12.48 9.00 -13.57
N ALA A 76 12.78 10.17 -14.15
CA ALA A 76 14.02 10.90 -13.90
C ALA A 76 14.16 11.32 -12.43
N ALA A 77 13.08 11.82 -11.81
CA ALA A 77 13.06 12.20 -10.40
C ALA A 77 13.27 11.00 -9.47
N LEU A 78 12.67 9.85 -9.78
CA LEU A 78 12.88 8.60 -9.03
C LEU A 78 14.33 8.12 -9.15
N ALA A 79 14.91 8.14 -10.36
CA ALA A 79 16.31 7.78 -10.57
C ALA A 79 17.28 8.72 -9.84
N ALA A 80 16.98 10.03 -9.79
CA ALA A 80 17.75 11.00 -9.03
C ALA A 80 17.66 10.72 -7.52
N ARG A 81 16.47 10.46 -6.99
CA ARG A 81 16.26 10.08 -5.59
C ARG A 81 16.99 8.78 -5.23
N GLY A 82 16.94 7.78 -6.11
CA GLY A 82 17.69 6.53 -5.93
C GLY A 82 19.20 6.76 -5.81
N ARG A 83 19.77 7.60 -6.69
CA ARG A 83 21.19 7.99 -6.63
C ARG A 83 21.56 8.79 -5.38
N ALA A 84 20.65 9.61 -4.88
CA ALA A 84 20.86 10.34 -3.62
C ALA A 84 20.88 9.36 -2.44
N LEU A 85 19.89 8.47 -2.35
CA LEU A 85 19.79 7.46 -1.29
C LEU A 85 20.95 6.46 -1.30
N SER A 86 21.52 6.16 -2.47
CA SER A 86 22.70 5.28 -2.54
C SER A 86 23.97 5.93 -1.99
N ARG A 87 24.06 7.28 -1.98
CA ARG A 87 25.22 8.02 -1.48
C ARG A 87 25.06 8.39 0.00
N THR A 88 23.86 8.78 0.39
CA THR A 88 23.49 9.10 1.77
C THR A 88 22.35 8.17 2.20
N PRO A 89 22.68 6.96 2.69
CA PRO A 89 21.66 6.03 3.15
C PRO A 89 20.92 6.62 4.36
N VAL A 90 19.60 6.47 4.39
CA VAL A 90 18.73 6.98 5.47
C VAL A 90 19.04 6.31 6.81
N LEU A 91 19.43 5.03 6.75
CA LEU A 91 19.84 4.27 7.92
C LEU A 91 21.32 3.95 7.81
N THR A 92 22.04 4.14 8.90
CA THR A 92 23.37 3.56 9.06
C THR A 92 23.28 2.04 9.06
N GLN A 93 24.41 1.37 8.79
CA GLN A 93 24.46 -0.10 8.79
C GLN A 93 24.04 -0.68 10.15
N ALA A 94 24.39 -0.03 11.25
CA ALA A 94 24.03 -0.44 12.61
C ALA A 94 22.53 -0.27 12.90
N GLU A 95 21.89 0.78 12.37
CA GLU A 95 20.44 0.97 12.48
C GLU A 95 19.68 -0.05 11.65
N ARG A 96 20.16 -0.33 10.42
CA ARG A 96 19.60 -1.37 9.56
C ARG A 96 19.66 -2.74 10.22
N ALA A 97 20.79 -3.10 10.82
CA ALA A 97 20.93 -4.37 11.55
C ALA A 97 19.95 -4.47 12.73
N ARG A 98 19.77 -3.38 13.49
CA ARG A 98 18.80 -3.32 14.61
C ARG A 98 17.35 -3.48 14.13
N LEU A 99 16.99 -2.83 13.02
CA LEU A 99 15.67 -2.95 12.41
C LEU A 99 15.40 -4.40 11.96
N LEU A 100 16.33 -5.01 11.23
CA LEU A 100 16.20 -6.40 10.75
C LEU A 100 16.09 -7.39 11.92
N ALA A 101 16.88 -7.20 12.98
CA ALA A 101 16.77 -8.01 14.18
C ALA A 101 15.42 -7.82 14.89
N ALA A 102 14.82 -6.64 14.86
CA ALA A 102 13.49 -6.40 15.41
C ALA A 102 12.38 -7.08 14.61
N LEU A 103 12.46 -7.02 13.27
CA LEU A 103 11.53 -7.72 12.39
C LEU A 103 11.61 -9.24 12.60
N ALA A 104 12.82 -9.81 12.64
CA ALA A 104 13.01 -11.24 12.87
C ALA A 104 12.44 -11.74 14.21
N ARG A 105 12.43 -10.91 15.26
CA ARG A 105 11.76 -11.25 16.54
C ARG A 105 10.25 -11.16 16.47
N THR A 106 9.71 -10.36 15.55
CA THR A 106 8.26 -10.17 15.37
C THR A 106 7.68 -11.30 14.53
N ASP A 107 8.44 -11.83 13.57
CA ASP A 107 8.04 -12.94 12.69
C ASP A 107 8.30 -14.34 13.30
N ALA A 108 8.97 -14.41 14.45
CA ALA A 108 9.19 -15.68 15.14
C ALA A 108 7.86 -16.18 15.76
N PRO A 109 7.37 -17.39 15.41
CA PRO A 109 6.17 -17.95 16.00
C PRO A 109 6.41 -18.20 17.50
N SER A 110 5.47 -17.71 18.31
CA SER A 110 5.39 -17.94 19.78
C SER A 110 5.06 -19.38 20.12
#